data_AF-A0AA39UFL6-F1
#
_entry.id   AF-A0AA39UFL6-F1
#
_cell.length_a   1.000
_cell.length_b   1.000
_cell.length_c   1.000
_cell.angle_alpha   90.00
_cell.angle_beta   90.00
_cell.angle_gamma   90.00
#
_symmetry.space_group_name_H-M   'P 1'
#
loop_
_entity.id
_entity.type
_entity.pdbx_description
1 polymer ?
#
loop_
_entity_poly.entity_id
_entity_poly.type
_entity_poly.pdbx_seq_one_letter_code
_entity_poly.pdbx_strand_id
1 'polypeptide(L)'
;MSLEENEAISSILGWTSIACWIIVYSPQLYENYALQSGEGLSILFILVWLVGDLCNLAGATLAGLLPTVIILAVYYSVCDLALLCQVYYYRWKDGRPIFTSRYAYEGTREETTPLLPGDARIEVGLPMRVLVLRYAGAVVFVFVTGILAWWISGGAEEEDNEPRDIPTHIKWTVQILGWTSAVLYLGARIPQIVKNFQTRCAGLSPALFFFSIFGNVTYALSICAKSMDKKYLVTNASWLAGSGLTVFLDIIILCQIFSFQYLPALRKAHVAPES
;
A
#
# COMPACT_ATOMS: atom_id res chain seq x y z
N MET A 1 15.25 -23.47 -17.50
CA MET A 1 15.12 -23.25 -16.05
C MET A 1 14.66 -24.56 -15.46
N SER A 2 15.37 -25.11 -14.47
CA SER A 2 14.95 -26.33 -13.76
C SER A 2 13.72 -26.02 -12.89
N LEU A 3 12.98 -27.06 -12.49
CA LEU A 3 11.84 -26.90 -11.59
C LEU A 3 12.28 -26.26 -10.26
N GLU A 4 13.43 -26.68 -9.73
CA GLU A 4 14.03 -26.14 -8.51
C GLU A 4 14.37 -24.64 -8.62
N GLU A 5 14.87 -24.19 -9.78
CA GLU A 5 15.14 -22.77 -10.02
C GLU A 5 13.84 -21.93 -10.00
N ASN A 6 12.77 -22.44 -10.63
CA ASN A 6 11.47 -21.78 -10.63
C ASN A 6 10.87 -21.68 -9.22
N GLU A 7 11.02 -22.72 -8.42
CA GLU A 7 10.55 -22.77 -7.03
C GLU A 7 11.31 -21.78 -6.15
N ALA A 8 12.65 -21.74 -6.27
CA ALA A 8 13.46 -20.77 -5.55
C ALA A 8 13.09 -19.32 -5.90
N ILE A 9 12.93 -19.01 -7.20
CA ILE A 9 12.54 -17.67 -7.65
C ILE A 9 11.15 -17.30 -7.12
N SER A 10 10.18 -18.21 -7.22
CA SER A 10 8.83 -18.00 -6.67
C SER A 10 8.89 -17.69 -5.17
N SER A 11 9.62 -18.49 -4.41
CA SER A 11 9.74 -18.34 -2.96
C SER A 11 10.40 -17.00 -2.58
N ILE A 12 11.52 -16.62 -3.23
CA ILE A 12 12.19 -15.32 -3.00
C ILE A 12 11.26 -14.14 -3.30
N LEU A 13 10.50 -14.21 -4.40
CA LEU A 13 9.54 -13.18 -4.76
C LEU A 13 8.38 -13.09 -3.74
N GLY A 14 7.91 -14.22 -3.22
CA GLY A 14 6.92 -14.28 -2.14
C GLY A 14 7.43 -13.61 -0.85
N TRP A 15 8.63 -13.96 -0.40
CA TRP A 15 9.25 -13.33 0.78
C TRP A 15 9.52 -11.84 0.58
N THR A 16 9.91 -11.43 -0.63
CA THR A 16 10.06 -10.02 -0.98
C THR A 16 8.74 -9.27 -0.89
N SER A 17 7.65 -9.87 -1.38
CA SER A 17 6.31 -9.30 -1.25
C SER A 17 5.93 -9.11 0.21
N ILE A 18 6.10 -10.14 1.05
CA ILE A 18 5.82 -10.06 2.50
C ILE A 18 6.63 -8.93 3.15
N ALA A 19 7.93 -8.85 2.87
CA ALA A 19 8.80 -7.79 3.39
C ALA A 19 8.30 -6.38 2.98
N CYS A 20 7.83 -6.24 1.73
CA CYS A 20 7.24 -5.01 1.24
C CYS A 20 5.96 -4.64 2.00
N TRP A 21 5.07 -5.61 2.21
CA TRP A 21 3.80 -5.38 2.89
C TRP A 21 3.94 -5.09 4.38
N ILE A 22 5.00 -5.57 5.03
CA ILE A 22 5.31 -5.16 6.40
C ILE A 22 5.58 -3.66 6.49
N ILE A 23 6.26 -3.05 5.51
CA ILE A 23 6.63 -1.63 5.58
C ILE A 23 5.64 -0.68 4.88
N VAL A 24 4.66 -1.20 4.14
CA VAL A 24 3.80 -0.41 3.23
C VAL A 24 3.08 0.75 3.91
N TYR A 25 2.63 0.57 5.16
CA TYR A 25 1.88 1.58 5.91
C TYR A 25 2.78 2.65 6.54
N SER A 26 4.06 2.33 6.79
CA SER A 26 4.98 3.17 7.55
C SER A 26 5.14 4.58 6.95
N PRO A 27 5.27 4.77 5.62
CA PRO A 27 5.40 6.10 5.05
C PRO A 27 4.21 7.01 5.34
N GLN A 28 2.98 6.50 5.29
CA GLN A 28 1.79 7.32 5.51
C GLN A 28 1.53 7.57 7.00
N LEU A 29 1.80 6.59 7.86
CA LEU A 29 1.78 6.78 9.32
C LEU A 29 2.79 7.87 9.73
N TYR A 30 3.98 7.83 9.15
CA TYR A 30 5.00 8.85 9.36
C TYR A 30 4.57 10.20 8.78
N GLU A 31 4.05 10.24 7.55
CA GLU A 31 3.64 11.50 6.90
C GLU A 31 2.56 12.22 7.71
N ASN A 32 1.53 11.50 8.18
CA ASN A 32 0.50 12.08 9.04
C ASN A 32 1.10 12.65 10.33
N TYR A 33 2.07 11.95 10.93
CA TYR A 33 2.77 12.42 12.12
C TYR A 33 3.66 13.63 11.82
N ALA A 34 4.48 13.60 10.78
CA ALA A 34 5.40 14.67 10.43
C ALA A 34 4.65 15.95 10.04
N LEU A 35 3.57 15.82 9.26
CA LEU A 35 2.71 16.95 8.88
C LEU A 35 1.76 17.39 9.98
N GLN A 36 1.58 16.56 11.02
CA GLN A 36 0.53 16.73 12.03
C GLN A 36 -0.86 16.93 11.39
N SER A 37 -1.12 16.25 10.26
CA SER A 37 -2.32 16.43 9.44
C SER A 37 -2.86 15.10 8.93
N GLY A 38 -4.19 14.96 8.94
CA GLY A 38 -4.92 13.80 8.42
C GLY A 38 -5.63 14.07 7.09
N GLU A 39 -5.22 15.10 6.33
CA GLU A 39 -5.95 15.52 5.13
C GLU A 39 -5.63 14.72 3.87
N GLY A 40 -4.48 14.05 3.79
CA GLY A 40 -4.07 13.28 2.62
C GLY A 40 -4.96 12.09 2.28
N LEU A 41 -5.32 11.29 3.29
CA LEU A 41 -6.09 10.06 3.12
C LEU A 41 -7.60 10.29 3.24
N SER A 42 -8.38 9.63 2.40
CA SER A 42 -9.83 9.56 2.53
C SER A 42 -10.22 8.72 3.74
N ILE A 43 -11.11 9.22 4.60
CA ILE A 43 -11.63 8.45 5.73
C ILE A 43 -12.36 7.20 5.20
N LEU A 44 -13.11 7.34 4.11
CA LEU A 44 -13.83 6.22 3.50
C LEU A 44 -12.86 5.17 2.94
N PHE A 45 -11.70 5.58 2.41
CA PHE A 45 -10.66 4.65 1.99
C PHE A 45 -10.17 3.79 3.15
N ILE A 46 -9.81 4.41 4.27
CA ILE A 46 -9.31 3.71 5.46
C ILE A 46 -10.39 2.82 6.08
N LEU A 47 -11.64 3.31 6.17
CA LEU A 47 -12.74 2.51 6.74
C LEU A 47 -13.04 1.27 5.91
N VAL A 48 -13.09 1.40 4.58
CA VAL A 48 -13.33 0.26 3.68
C VAL A 48 -12.16 -0.72 3.75
N TRP A 49 -10.93 -0.22 3.84
CA TRP A 49 -9.75 -1.06 4.05
C TRP A 49 -9.82 -1.85 5.35
N LEU A 50 -10.14 -1.18 6.47
CA LEU A 50 -10.26 -1.83 7.77
C LEU A 50 -11.31 -2.93 7.78
N VAL A 51 -12.47 -2.69 7.15
CA VAL A 51 -13.50 -3.73 7.03
C VAL A 51 -12.97 -4.91 6.20
N GLY A 52 -12.24 -4.65 5.12
CA GLY A 52 -11.58 -5.68 4.32
C GLY A 52 -10.57 -6.49 5.15
N ASP A 53 -9.72 -5.83 5.93
CA ASP A 53 -8.71 -6.46 6.77
C ASP A 53 -9.33 -7.30 7.89
N LEU A 54 -10.42 -6.82 8.50
CA LEU A 54 -11.18 -7.59 9.48
C LEU A 54 -11.86 -8.82 8.85
N CYS A 55 -12.39 -8.70 7.63
CA CYS A 55 -12.91 -9.85 6.88
C CYS A 55 -11.79 -10.85 6.56
N ASN A 56 -10.62 -10.37 6.17
CA ASN A 56 -9.46 -11.21 5.86
C ASN A 56 -8.94 -11.92 7.11
N LEU A 57 -8.83 -11.23 8.24
CA LEU A 57 -8.46 -11.81 9.54
C LEU A 57 -9.47 -12.87 10.00
N ALA A 58 -10.77 -12.60 9.88
CA ALA A 58 -11.82 -13.57 10.18
C ALA A 58 -11.73 -14.79 9.25
N GLY A 59 -11.52 -14.59 7.95
CA GLY A 59 -11.35 -15.66 6.98
C GLY A 59 -10.13 -16.53 7.28
N ALA A 60 -8.98 -15.91 7.55
CA ALA A 60 -7.72 -16.60 7.85
C ALA A 60 -7.80 -17.42 9.15
N THR A 61 -8.41 -16.86 10.19
CA THR A 61 -8.60 -17.55 11.47
C THR A 61 -9.59 -18.71 11.37
N LEU A 62 -10.72 -18.53 10.68
CA LEU A 62 -11.72 -19.58 10.45
C LEU A 62 -11.18 -20.73 9.58
N ALA A 63 -10.36 -20.41 8.59
CA ALA A 63 -9.69 -21.40 7.76
C ALA A 63 -8.52 -22.11 8.47
N GLY A 64 -8.09 -21.60 9.64
CA GLY A 64 -6.94 -22.13 10.36
C GLY A 64 -5.64 -22.01 9.57
N LEU A 65 -5.46 -20.90 8.84
CA LEU A 65 -4.25 -20.61 8.07
C LEU A 65 -3.02 -20.50 8.98
N LEU A 66 -1.83 -20.46 8.36
CA LEU A 66 -0.58 -20.36 9.09
C LEU A 66 -0.58 -19.16 10.06
N PRO A 67 0.02 -19.29 11.25
CA PRO A 67 0.13 -18.19 12.20
C PRO A 67 0.72 -16.91 11.60
N THR A 68 1.65 -17.04 10.64
CA THR A 68 2.24 -15.90 9.92
C THR A 68 1.19 -15.07 9.18
N VAL A 69 0.28 -15.71 8.45
CA VAL A 69 -0.81 -15.05 7.71
C VAL A 69 -1.78 -14.37 8.66
N ILE A 70 -2.11 -15.02 9.78
CA ILE A 70 -2.99 -14.44 10.81
C ILE A 70 -2.31 -13.22 11.46
N ILE A 71 -1.03 -13.32 11.81
CA ILE A 71 -0.25 -12.22 12.38
C ILE A 71 -0.20 -11.03 11.40
N LEU A 72 0.01 -11.27 10.10
CA LEU A 72 -0.03 -10.23 9.07
C LEU A 72 -1.42 -9.56 8.98
N ALA A 73 -2.50 -10.33 9.02
CA ALA A 73 -3.85 -9.77 8.98
C ALA A 73 -4.18 -8.93 10.24
N VAL A 74 -3.70 -9.34 11.42
CA VAL A 74 -3.77 -8.53 12.64
C VAL A 74 -2.94 -7.26 12.48
N TYR A 75 -1.73 -7.37 11.94
CA TYR A 75 -0.85 -6.22 11.70
C TYR A 75 -1.50 -5.16 10.81
N TYR A 76 -2.10 -5.54 9.68
CA TYR A 76 -2.79 -4.59 8.80
C TYR A 76 -3.97 -3.92 9.49
N SER A 77 -4.79 -4.68 10.22
CA SER A 77 -5.90 -4.13 11.02
C SER A 77 -5.42 -3.09 12.05
N VAL A 78 -4.27 -3.33 12.69
CA VAL A 78 -3.67 -2.38 13.64
C VAL A 78 -3.16 -1.13 12.92
N CYS A 79 -2.52 -1.27 11.77
CA CYS A 79 -2.06 -0.14 10.96
C CYS A 79 -3.23 0.74 10.49
N ASP A 80 -4.33 0.13 10.06
CA ASP A 80 -5.54 0.84 9.65
C ASP A 80 -6.18 1.61 10.80
N LEU A 81 -6.27 0.99 11.99
CA LEU A 81 -6.72 1.68 13.20
C LEU A 81 -5.80 2.84 13.56
N ALA A 82 -4.49 2.65 13.49
CA ALA A 82 -3.52 3.71 13.77
C ALA A 82 -3.66 4.88 12.80
N LEU A 83 -3.82 4.61 11.49
CA LEU A 83 -4.09 5.63 10.48
C LEU A 83 -5.42 6.35 10.74
N LEU A 84 -6.48 5.61 11.07
CA LEU A 84 -7.79 6.19 11.38
C LEU A 84 -7.72 7.10 12.62
N CYS A 85 -7.03 6.65 13.67
CA CYS A 85 -6.78 7.43 14.88
C CYS A 85 -6.01 8.71 14.57
N GLN A 86 -4.92 8.64 13.79
CA GLN A 86 -4.17 9.83 13.38
C GLN A 86 -5.04 10.80 12.58
N VAL A 87 -5.78 10.28 11.60
CA VAL A 87 -6.65 11.11 10.75
C VAL A 87 -7.71 11.82 11.59
N TYR A 88 -8.37 11.11 12.50
CA TYR A 88 -9.37 11.72 13.38
C TYR A 88 -8.75 12.73 14.34
N TYR A 89 -7.65 12.36 15.00
CA TYR A 89 -6.96 13.19 15.98
C TYR A 89 -6.47 14.51 15.35
N TYR A 90 -5.79 14.45 14.22
CA TYR A 90 -5.24 15.66 13.57
C TYR A 90 -6.33 16.55 12.97
N ARG A 91 -7.39 15.98 12.40
CA ARG A 91 -8.54 16.76 11.90
C ARG A 91 -9.30 17.45 13.02
N TRP A 92 -9.47 16.77 14.15
CA TRP A 92 -10.08 17.35 15.34
C TRP A 92 -9.23 18.47 15.92
N LYS A 93 -7.92 18.27 16.03
CA LYS A 93 -6.95 19.26 16.53
C LYS A 93 -6.90 20.52 15.67
N ASP A 94 -6.95 20.39 14.35
CA ASP A 94 -6.89 21.54 13.44
C ASP A 94 -8.18 22.36 13.42
N GLY A 95 -9.35 21.75 13.69
CA GLY A 95 -10.64 22.46 13.84
C GLY A 95 -11.13 23.28 12.64
N ARG A 96 -10.39 23.32 11.52
CA ARG A 96 -10.75 24.10 10.32
C ARG A 96 -11.76 23.32 9.47
N PRO A 97 -12.86 23.95 9.04
CA PRO A 97 -13.76 23.31 8.09
C PRO A 97 -13.04 23.03 6.76
N ILE A 98 -13.32 21.86 6.16
CA ILE A 98 -12.70 21.31 4.94
C ILE A 98 -12.60 22.35 3.80
N PHE A 99 -13.54 23.29 3.74
CA PHE A 99 -13.60 24.34 2.71
C PHE A 99 -12.46 25.36 2.81
N THR A 100 -11.98 25.70 4.02
CA THR A 100 -10.99 26.77 4.23
C THR A 100 -9.57 26.35 3.81
N SER A 101 -9.25 25.05 3.90
CA SER A 101 -7.96 24.50 3.44
C SER A 101 -7.75 24.68 1.93
N ARG A 102 -8.86 24.69 1.15
CA ARG A 102 -8.84 24.82 -0.31
C ARG A 102 -8.35 26.19 -0.80
N TYR A 103 -8.56 27.24 -0.02
CA TYR A 103 -8.12 28.62 -0.33
C TYR A 103 -6.78 28.99 0.32
N ALA A 104 -6.42 28.34 1.43
CA ALA A 104 -5.16 28.60 2.12
C ALA A 104 -3.92 28.16 1.30
N TYR A 105 -4.08 27.20 0.37
CA TYR A 105 -2.97 26.72 -0.46
C TYR A 105 -2.53 27.71 -1.55
N GLU A 106 -3.36 28.68 -1.92
CA GLU A 106 -3.06 29.66 -2.96
C GLU A 106 -2.55 31.02 -2.44
N GLY A 107 -2.61 31.32 -1.13
CA GLY A 107 -2.55 32.71 -0.67
C GLY A 107 -1.49 33.11 0.35
N THR A 108 -1.27 32.35 1.42
CA THR A 108 -0.61 32.94 2.62
C THR A 108 0.08 31.90 3.48
N ARG A 109 1.38 32.11 3.73
CA ARG A 109 2.11 31.46 4.83
C ARG A 109 1.52 31.96 6.14
N GLU A 110 0.67 31.17 6.80
CA GLU A 110 0.25 31.43 8.17
C GLU A 110 1.26 30.85 9.18
N GLU A 111 1.34 31.43 10.38
CA GLU A 111 2.25 31.03 11.46
C GLU A 111 2.04 29.60 11.97
N THR A 112 0.94 28.94 11.57
CA THR A 112 0.61 27.54 11.89
C THR A 112 1.05 26.56 10.81
N THR A 113 1.62 27.04 9.70
CA THR A 113 2.22 26.16 8.71
C THR A 113 3.45 25.50 9.34
N PRO A 114 3.56 24.16 9.36
CA PRO A 114 4.71 23.50 9.97
C PRO A 114 6.02 24.05 9.40
N LEU A 115 6.90 24.51 10.29
CA LEU A 115 8.18 25.15 9.97
C LEU A 115 9.14 24.19 9.24
N LEU A 116 8.96 22.89 9.45
CA LEU A 116 9.63 21.84 8.68
C LEU A 116 8.63 21.28 7.65
N PRO A 117 8.99 21.26 6.35
CA PRO A 117 8.20 20.52 5.39
C PRO A 117 8.23 19.03 5.77
N GLY A 118 7.07 18.39 5.88
CA GLY A 118 7.00 16.92 5.94
C GLY A 118 7.62 16.30 4.68
N ASP A 119 8.05 15.05 4.78
CA ASP A 119 8.81 14.37 3.73
C ASP A 119 8.13 14.42 2.34
N ALA A 120 6.80 14.42 2.23
CA ALA A 120 6.13 14.60 0.93
C ALA A 120 6.35 15.99 0.31
N ARG A 121 6.46 17.07 1.11
CA ARG A 121 6.87 18.39 0.59
C ARG A 121 8.37 18.42 0.25
N ILE A 122 9.20 17.65 0.97
CA ILE A 122 10.61 17.46 0.62
C ILE A 122 10.73 16.72 -0.72
N GLU A 123 9.94 15.68 -0.96
CA GLU A 123 9.94 14.96 -2.24
C GLU A 123 9.53 15.82 -3.43
N VAL A 124 8.50 16.65 -3.27
CA VAL A 124 8.04 17.59 -4.32
C VAL A 124 9.10 18.66 -4.64
N GLY A 125 10.02 18.94 -3.71
CA GLY A 125 11.15 19.87 -3.90
C GLY A 125 12.47 19.21 -4.32
N LEU A 126 12.57 17.88 -4.26
CA LEU A 126 13.80 17.15 -4.60
C LEU A 126 13.97 17.05 -6.13
N PRO A 127 15.21 17.11 -6.64
CA PRO A 127 15.46 16.84 -8.05
C PRO A 127 15.05 15.40 -8.37
N MET A 128 14.42 15.19 -9.54
CA MET A 128 13.89 13.88 -9.98
C MET A 128 14.91 12.74 -9.82
N ARG A 129 16.20 13.01 -10.05
CA ARG A 129 17.28 12.02 -9.88
C ARG A 129 17.37 11.49 -8.45
N VAL A 130 17.28 12.36 -7.44
CA VAL A 130 17.33 11.95 -6.03
C VAL A 130 16.08 11.17 -5.66
N LEU A 131 14.91 11.56 -6.17
CA LEU A 131 13.67 10.81 -5.99
C LEU A 131 13.79 9.38 -6.54
N VAL A 132 14.26 9.24 -7.78
CA VAL A 132 14.50 7.91 -8.40
C VAL A 132 15.49 7.10 -7.58
N LEU A 133 16.61 7.68 -7.15
CA LEU A 133 17.60 6.99 -6.32
C LEU A 133 17.03 6.54 -4.97
N ARG A 134 16.17 7.36 -4.34
CA ARG A 134 15.51 7.01 -3.07
C ARG A 134 14.61 5.80 -3.24
N TYR A 135 13.73 5.80 -4.23
CA TYR A 135 12.81 4.68 -4.49
C TYR A 135 13.57 3.43 -4.99
N ALA A 136 14.62 3.60 -5.79
CA ALA A 136 15.48 2.49 -6.19
C ALA A 136 16.20 1.87 -4.98
N GLY A 137 16.74 2.70 -4.08
CA GLY A 137 17.35 2.25 -2.82
C GLY A 137 16.34 1.50 -1.93
N ALA A 138 15.10 1.99 -1.84
CA ALA A 138 14.03 1.33 -1.11
C ALA A 138 13.68 -0.05 -1.71
N VAL A 139 13.58 -0.16 -3.04
CA VAL A 139 13.38 -1.45 -3.73
C VAL A 139 14.51 -2.42 -3.42
N VAL A 140 15.76 -1.98 -3.53
CA VAL A 140 16.93 -2.82 -3.21
C VAL A 140 16.89 -3.27 -1.75
N PHE A 141 16.57 -2.38 -0.82
CA PHE A 141 16.45 -2.70 0.60
C PHE A 141 15.39 -3.78 0.86
N VAL A 142 14.19 -3.63 0.28
CA VAL A 142 13.11 -4.63 0.42
C VAL A 142 13.50 -5.95 -0.20
N PHE A 143 14.13 -5.94 -1.38
CA PHE A 143 14.57 -7.15 -2.08
C PHE A 143 15.63 -7.91 -1.28
N VAL A 144 16.64 -7.20 -0.76
CA VAL A 144 17.67 -7.79 0.12
C VAL A 144 17.05 -8.36 1.39
N THR A 145 16.11 -7.63 2.00
CA THR A 145 15.39 -8.11 3.19
C THR A 145 14.58 -9.37 2.89
N GLY A 146 13.91 -9.44 1.73
CA GLY A 146 13.20 -10.63 1.26
C GLY A 146 14.12 -11.84 1.07
N ILE A 147 15.28 -11.65 0.44
CA ILE A 147 16.29 -12.71 0.28
C ILE A 147 16.82 -13.19 1.63
N LEU A 148 17.13 -12.27 2.55
CA LEU A 148 17.61 -12.62 3.89
C LEU A 148 16.54 -13.40 4.67
N ALA A 149 15.28 -12.99 4.58
CA ALA A 149 14.17 -13.71 5.22
C ALA A 149 14.00 -15.13 4.66
N TRP A 150 14.05 -15.27 3.32
CA TRP A 150 14.03 -16.57 2.64
C TRP A 150 15.22 -17.46 3.04
N TRP A 151 16.42 -16.89 3.20
CA TRP A 151 17.60 -17.64 3.62
C TRP A 151 17.48 -18.10 5.08
N ILE A 152 16.98 -17.24 5.98
CA ILE A 152 16.77 -17.56 7.40
C ILE A 152 15.67 -18.61 7.57
N SER A 153 14.63 -18.59 6.73
CA SER A 153 13.57 -19.61 6.75
C SER A 153 14.03 -20.96 6.18
N GLY A 154 15.30 -21.10 5.77
CA GLY A 154 15.86 -22.33 5.22
C GLY A 154 15.37 -22.63 3.80
N GLY A 155 14.91 -21.60 3.08
CA GLY A 155 14.26 -21.77 1.79
C GLY A 155 12.91 -22.49 1.87
N ALA A 156 12.34 -22.64 3.07
CA ALA A 156 11.03 -23.22 3.25
C ALA A 156 10.03 -22.45 2.38
N GLU A 157 9.39 -23.17 1.46
CA GLU A 157 8.16 -22.70 0.84
C GLU A 157 7.18 -22.41 1.99
N GLU A 158 6.32 -21.39 1.84
CA GLU A 158 5.06 -21.43 2.60
C GLU A 158 4.41 -22.75 2.20
N GLU A 159 4.53 -23.77 3.07
CA GLU A 159 3.91 -25.08 2.85
C GLU A 159 2.46 -24.79 2.52
N ASP A 160 2.08 -25.13 1.27
CA ASP A 160 0.72 -25.17 0.77
C ASP A 160 -0.01 -26.22 1.59
N ASN A 161 -0.30 -25.86 2.83
CA ASN A 161 -1.04 -26.69 3.75
C ASN A 161 -2.42 -26.76 3.17
N GLU A 162 -2.78 -27.93 2.63
CA GLU A 162 -4.15 -28.23 2.27
C GLU A 162 -5.04 -27.66 3.38
N PRO A 163 -6.05 -26.83 3.05
CA PRO A 163 -6.93 -26.27 4.05
C PRO A 163 -7.42 -27.44 4.89
N ARG A 164 -7.15 -27.40 6.21
CA ARG A 164 -7.62 -28.41 7.17
C ARG A 164 -9.03 -28.79 6.77
N ASP A 165 -9.41 -30.07 6.79
CA ASP A 165 -10.72 -30.47 6.31
C ASP A 165 -11.83 -29.89 7.21
N ILE A 166 -12.19 -28.64 6.92
CA ILE A 166 -13.13 -27.83 7.66
C ILE A 166 -14.52 -28.11 7.12
N PRO A 167 -15.55 -28.14 7.99
CA PRO A 167 -16.93 -28.36 7.57
C PRO A 167 -17.32 -27.48 6.37
N THR A 168 -18.11 -28.03 5.45
CA THR A 168 -18.50 -27.36 4.19
C THR A 168 -19.07 -25.95 4.39
N HIS A 169 -19.83 -25.73 5.47
CA HIS A 169 -20.36 -24.41 5.79
C HIS A 169 -19.25 -23.38 6.09
N ILE A 170 -18.18 -23.79 6.78
CA ILE A 170 -17.00 -22.93 7.04
C ILE A 170 -16.27 -22.63 5.74
N LYS A 171 -16.13 -23.61 4.82
CA LYS A 171 -15.52 -23.40 3.49
C LYS A 171 -16.23 -22.27 2.73
N TRP A 172 -17.57 -22.27 2.71
CA TRP A 172 -18.34 -21.20 2.07
C TRP A 172 -18.21 -19.85 2.78
N THR A 173 -18.21 -19.82 4.12
CA THR A 173 -18.00 -18.59 4.88
C THR A 173 -16.64 -17.97 4.57
N VAL A 174 -15.56 -18.77 4.54
CA VAL A 174 -14.21 -18.31 4.20
C VAL A 174 -14.17 -17.74 2.78
N GLN A 175 -14.80 -18.41 1.82
CA GLN A 175 -14.87 -17.91 0.43
C GLN A 175 -15.61 -16.57 0.34
N ILE A 176 -16.76 -16.43 1.01
CA ILE A 176 -17.52 -15.18 1.04
C ILE A 176 -16.69 -14.05 1.65
N LEU A 177 -16.01 -14.31 2.77
CA LEU A 177 -15.13 -13.33 3.43
C LEU A 177 -13.96 -12.93 2.51
N GLY A 178 -13.35 -13.89 1.82
CA GLY A 178 -12.28 -13.65 0.85
C GLY A 178 -12.74 -12.75 -0.30
N TRP A 179 -13.83 -13.09 -0.99
CA TRP A 179 -14.38 -12.26 -2.07
C TRP A 179 -14.84 -10.88 -1.57
N THR A 180 -15.39 -10.80 -0.37
CA THR A 180 -15.76 -9.52 0.26
C THR A 180 -14.53 -8.65 0.47
N SER A 181 -13.46 -9.18 1.06
CA SER A 181 -12.20 -8.45 1.27
C SER A 181 -11.61 -7.94 -0.04
N ALA A 182 -11.59 -8.77 -1.10
CA ALA A 182 -11.10 -8.39 -2.42
C ALA A 182 -11.90 -7.22 -3.01
N VAL A 183 -13.25 -7.29 -2.98
CA VAL A 183 -14.11 -6.21 -3.48
C VAL A 183 -13.90 -4.92 -2.67
N LEU A 184 -13.76 -5.01 -1.35
CA LEU A 184 -13.52 -3.85 -0.49
C LEU A 184 -12.16 -3.21 -0.79
N TYR A 185 -11.08 -3.99 -0.90
CA TYR A 185 -9.75 -3.47 -1.21
C TYR A 185 -9.73 -2.70 -2.54
N LEU A 186 -10.35 -3.27 -3.58
CA LEU A 186 -10.48 -2.61 -4.88
C LEU A 186 -11.37 -1.37 -4.79
N GLY A 187 -12.52 -1.50 -4.14
CA GLY A 187 -13.49 -0.42 -3.97
C GLY A 187 -12.94 0.76 -3.18
N ALA A 188 -12.05 0.52 -2.22
CA ALA A 188 -11.45 1.56 -1.37
C ALA A 188 -10.70 2.62 -2.20
N ARG A 189 -10.02 2.21 -3.29
CA ARG A 189 -9.23 3.15 -4.12
C ARG A 189 -10.11 4.22 -4.78
N ILE A 190 -11.37 3.90 -5.06
CA ILE A 190 -12.30 4.84 -5.74
C ILE A 190 -12.51 6.12 -4.90
N PRO A 191 -12.91 6.05 -3.62
CA PRO A 191 -12.94 7.21 -2.73
C PRO A 191 -11.64 8.01 -2.70
N GLN A 192 -10.48 7.35 -2.71
CA GLN A 192 -9.19 8.04 -2.70
C GLN A 192 -8.93 8.77 -4.03
N ILE A 193 -9.20 8.14 -5.17
CA ILE A 193 -9.08 8.75 -6.51
C ILE A 193 -9.97 9.99 -6.61
N VAL A 194 -11.21 9.90 -6.13
CA VAL A 194 -12.15 11.04 -6.10
C VAL A 194 -11.63 12.15 -5.19
N LYS A 195 -11.17 11.80 -3.99
CA LYS A 195 -10.60 12.78 -3.05
C LYS A 195 -9.36 13.48 -3.63
N ASN A 196 -8.50 12.75 -4.32
CA ASN A 196 -7.29 13.28 -4.96
C ASN A 196 -7.59 14.38 -5.98
N PHE A 197 -8.68 14.26 -6.75
CA PHE A 197 -9.13 15.33 -7.65
C PHE A 197 -9.57 16.59 -6.88
N GLN A 198 -10.12 16.42 -5.68
CA GLN A 198 -10.62 17.53 -4.88
C GLN A 198 -9.53 18.25 -4.08
N THR A 199 -8.56 17.50 -3.54
CA THR A 199 -7.50 17.98 -2.64
C THR A 199 -6.15 18.18 -3.34
N ARG A 200 -6.06 17.86 -4.63
CA ARG A 200 -4.79 17.87 -5.40
C ARG A 200 -3.70 17.02 -4.74
N CYS A 201 -4.11 15.94 -4.05
CA CYS A 201 -3.24 15.00 -3.33
C CYS A 201 -2.45 15.59 -2.14
N ALA A 202 -2.83 16.77 -1.62
CA ALA A 202 -2.11 17.39 -0.50
C ALA A 202 -2.07 16.46 0.74
N GLY A 203 -0.85 16.17 1.24
CA GLY A 203 -0.62 15.32 2.42
C GLY A 203 -0.71 13.81 2.17
N LEU A 204 -0.85 13.38 0.91
CA LEU A 204 -0.84 11.97 0.53
C LEU A 204 0.58 11.49 0.25
N SER A 205 1.03 10.44 0.92
CA SER A 205 2.35 9.85 0.70
C SER A 205 2.37 9.00 -0.59
N PRO A 206 3.20 9.34 -1.60
CA PRO A 206 3.37 8.50 -2.78
C PRO A 206 3.96 7.12 -2.44
N ALA A 207 4.79 7.03 -1.40
CA ALA A 207 5.46 5.80 -1.01
C ALA A 207 4.49 4.67 -0.60
N LEU A 208 3.34 5.01 0.00
CA LEU A 208 2.29 4.03 0.32
C LEU A 208 1.85 3.25 -0.93
N PHE A 209 1.55 3.96 -2.01
CA PHE A 209 1.08 3.35 -3.26
C PHE A 209 2.24 2.71 -4.05
N PHE A 210 3.43 3.29 -3.97
CA PHE A 210 4.62 2.68 -4.56
C PHE A 210 4.92 1.30 -3.97
N PHE A 211 4.95 1.18 -2.64
CA PHE A 211 5.16 -0.12 -1.99
C PHE A 211 3.99 -1.08 -2.22
N SER A 212 2.75 -0.59 -2.25
CA SER A 212 1.59 -1.42 -2.63
C SER A 212 1.75 -2.02 -4.03
N ILE A 213 2.19 -1.21 -5.02
CA ILE A 213 2.48 -1.71 -6.37
C ILE A 213 3.62 -2.72 -6.34
N PHE A 214 4.73 -2.41 -5.69
CA PHE A 214 5.90 -3.30 -5.66
C PHE A 214 5.59 -4.65 -5.01
N GLY A 215 4.87 -4.65 -3.88
CA GLY A 215 4.40 -5.87 -3.21
C GLY A 215 3.45 -6.70 -4.09
N ASN A 216 2.46 -6.06 -4.72
CA ASN A 216 1.53 -6.77 -5.60
C ASN A 216 2.20 -7.32 -6.87
N VAL A 217 3.16 -6.60 -7.45
CA VAL A 217 3.93 -7.06 -8.61
C VAL A 217 4.80 -8.26 -8.24
N THR A 218 5.54 -8.18 -7.14
CA THR A 218 6.39 -9.29 -6.69
C THR A 218 5.56 -10.53 -6.32
N TYR A 219 4.38 -10.35 -5.71
CA TYR A 219 3.44 -11.43 -5.47
C TYR A 219 2.84 -12.04 -6.74
N ALA A 220 2.40 -11.23 -7.70
CA ALA A 220 1.89 -11.76 -8.97
C ALA A 220 3.00 -12.52 -9.74
N LEU A 221 4.24 -12.01 -9.67
CA LEU A 221 5.40 -12.67 -10.25
C LEU A 221 5.77 -13.97 -9.54
N SER A 222 5.58 -14.10 -8.21
CA SER A 222 5.85 -15.36 -7.51
C SER A 222 4.93 -16.47 -8.01
N ILE A 223 3.63 -16.20 -8.13
CA ILE A 223 2.64 -17.14 -8.70
C ILE A 223 3.06 -17.53 -10.13
N CYS A 224 3.38 -16.55 -10.97
CA CYS A 224 3.82 -16.77 -12.34
C CYS A 224 5.11 -17.60 -12.43
N ALA A 225 6.05 -17.39 -11.50
CA ALA A 225 7.31 -18.11 -11.43
C ALA A 225 7.13 -19.56 -10.97
N LYS A 226 6.18 -19.84 -10.06
CA LYS A 226 5.89 -21.21 -9.60
C LYS A 226 5.37 -22.07 -10.75
N SER A 227 4.41 -21.57 -11.54
CA SER A 227 3.92 -22.28 -12.73
C SER A 227 3.13 -21.38 -13.68
N MET A 228 3.37 -21.56 -14.99
CA MET A 228 2.58 -20.97 -16.08
C MET A 228 1.52 -21.93 -16.63
N ASP A 229 1.26 -23.06 -15.95
CA ASP A 229 0.22 -23.98 -16.35
C ASP A 229 -1.18 -23.33 -16.21
N LYS A 230 -2.04 -23.55 -17.19
CA LYS A 230 -3.37 -22.94 -17.23
C LYS A 230 -4.21 -23.33 -16.03
N LYS A 231 -4.11 -24.58 -15.55
CA LYS A 231 -4.88 -25.03 -14.39
C LYS A 231 -4.44 -24.30 -13.13
N TYR A 232 -3.12 -24.18 -12.92
CA TYR A 232 -2.55 -23.45 -11.79
C TYR A 232 -2.90 -21.95 -11.82
N LEU A 233 -2.80 -21.31 -12.98
CA LEU A 233 -3.15 -19.88 -13.13
C LEU A 233 -4.64 -19.63 -12.91
N VAL A 234 -5.51 -20.53 -13.35
CA VAL A 234 -6.96 -20.42 -13.09
C VAL A 234 -7.26 -20.61 -11.61
N THR A 235 -6.59 -21.53 -10.91
CA THR A 235 -6.70 -21.67 -9.45
C THR A 235 -6.31 -20.38 -8.73
N ASN A 236 -5.28 -19.68 -9.23
CA ASN A 236 -4.79 -18.44 -8.64
C ASN A 236 -5.37 -17.17 -9.29
N ALA A 237 -6.38 -17.28 -10.15
CA ALA A 237 -6.86 -16.15 -10.95
C ALA A 237 -7.46 -15.02 -10.11
N SER A 238 -8.09 -15.33 -8.98
CA SER A 238 -8.62 -14.32 -8.04
C SER A 238 -7.51 -13.45 -7.45
N TRP A 239 -6.41 -14.08 -7.03
CA TRP A 239 -5.23 -13.41 -6.51
C TRP A 239 -4.55 -12.55 -7.58
N LEU A 240 -4.35 -13.10 -8.78
CA LEU A 240 -3.78 -12.36 -9.91
C LEU A 240 -4.65 -11.18 -10.35
N ALA A 241 -5.97 -11.36 -10.43
CA ALA A 241 -6.90 -10.28 -10.76
C ALA A 241 -6.91 -9.19 -9.68
N GLY A 242 -6.92 -9.59 -8.40
CA GLY A 242 -6.86 -8.67 -7.26
C GLY A 242 -5.58 -7.84 -7.24
N SER A 243 -4.42 -8.48 -7.42
CA SER A 243 -3.13 -7.79 -7.49
C SER A 243 -3.02 -6.92 -8.74
N GLY A 244 -3.42 -7.42 -9.91
CA GLY A 244 -3.37 -6.66 -11.16
C GLY A 244 -4.25 -5.41 -11.12
N LEU A 245 -5.49 -5.52 -10.62
CA LEU A 245 -6.39 -4.37 -10.54
C LEU A 245 -5.96 -3.38 -9.43
N THR A 246 -5.42 -3.87 -8.32
CA THR A 246 -4.80 -3.01 -7.29
C THR A 246 -3.64 -2.21 -7.89
N VAL A 247 -2.72 -2.87 -8.60
CA VAL A 247 -1.60 -2.20 -9.29
C VAL A 247 -2.11 -1.13 -10.25
N PHE A 248 -3.12 -1.46 -11.06
CA PHE A 248 -3.71 -0.49 -11.99
C PHE A 248 -4.28 0.75 -11.28
N LEU A 249 -5.07 0.57 -10.22
CA LEU A 249 -5.68 1.67 -9.47
C LEU A 249 -4.64 2.50 -8.70
N ASP A 250 -3.61 1.86 -8.15
CA ASP A 250 -2.53 2.53 -7.45
C ASP A 250 -1.63 3.32 -8.43
N ILE A 251 -1.44 2.84 -9.66
CA ILE A 251 -0.79 3.60 -10.74
C ILE A 251 -1.59 4.86 -11.07
N ILE A 252 -2.93 4.77 -11.13
CA ILE A 252 -3.78 5.97 -11.33
C ILE A 252 -3.55 6.98 -10.20
N ILE A 253 -3.51 6.53 -8.95
CA ILE A 253 -3.25 7.40 -7.80
C ILE A 253 -1.86 8.03 -7.88
N LEU A 254 -0.81 7.27 -8.19
CA LEU A 254 0.55 7.82 -8.39
C LEU A 254 0.60 8.84 -9.54
N CYS A 255 -0.09 8.57 -10.64
CA CYS A 255 -0.21 9.52 -11.75
C CYS A 255 -0.90 10.83 -11.32
N GLN A 256 -1.94 10.76 -10.48
CA GLN A 256 -2.57 11.96 -9.89
C GLN A 256 -1.58 12.73 -9.01
N ILE A 257 -0.81 12.04 -8.15
CA ILE A 257 0.21 12.67 -7.30
C ILE A 257 1.26 13.37 -8.17
N PHE A 258 1.80 12.69 -9.17
CA PHE A 258 2.80 13.25 -10.07
C PHE A 258 2.27 14.47 -10.84
N SER A 259 1.05 14.36 -11.36
CA SER A 259 0.43 15.43 -12.16
C SER A 259 0.06 16.65 -11.34
N PHE A 260 -0.44 16.48 -10.11
CA PHE A 260 -0.93 17.57 -9.28
C PHE A 260 0.14 18.18 -8.38
N GLN A 261 1.18 17.44 -8.00
CA GLN A 261 2.22 17.93 -7.09
C GLN A 261 3.56 18.15 -7.79
N TYR A 262 4.08 17.15 -8.49
CA TYR A 262 5.44 17.18 -9.04
C TYR A 262 5.57 18.03 -10.30
N LEU A 263 4.68 17.86 -11.29
CA LEU A 263 4.76 18.65 -12.54
C LEU A 263 4.67 20.17 -12.30
N PRO A 264 3.75 20.69 -11.46
CA PRO A 264 3.73 22.12 -11.14
C PRO A 264 4.98 22.60 -10.41
N ALA A 265 5.54 21.79 -9.51
CA ALA A 265 6.76 22.13 -8.79
C ALA A 265 7.99 22.21 -9.72
N LEU A 266 8.15 21.24 -10.63
CA LEU A 266 9.21 21.23 -11.64
C LEU A 266 9.12 22.45 -12.57
N ARG A 267 7.91 22.83 -13.00
CA ARG A 267 7.70 24.04 -13.80
C ARG A 267 8.09 25.31 -13.05
N LYS A 268 7.75 25.43 -11.76
CA LYS A 268 8.15 26.57 -10.93
C LYS A 268 9.66 26.66 -10.76
N ALA A 269 10.33 25.53 -10.54
CA ALA A 269 11.79 25.48 -10.40
C ALA A 269 12.53 25.90 -11.68
N HIS A 270 11.97 25.61 -12.86
CA HIS A 270 12.57 26.01 -14.14
C HIS A 270 12.38 27.50 -14.47
N VAL A 271 11.35 28.14 -13.92
CA VAL A 271 11.02 29.55 -14.18
C VAL A 271 11.63 30.49 -13.14
N ALA A 272 12.07 29.98 -11.98
CA ALA A 272 12.75 30.80 -10.97
C ALA A 272 14.10 31.28 -11.53
N PRO A 273 14.33 32.60 -11.66
CA PRO A 273 15.63 33.12 -12.07
C PRO A 273 16.67 32.74 -11.02
N GLU A 274 17.86 32.32 -11.46
CA GLU A 274 19.02 32.15 -10.59
C GLU A 274 19.32 33.51 -9.94
N SER A 275 18.90 33.68 -8.69
CA SER A 275 19.12 34.86 -7.86
C SER A 275 20.37 34.72 -7.03
#